data_AF-V5LTW5-F1
#
_entry.id   AF-V5LTW5-F1
#
_cell.length_a   1.000
_cell.length_b   1.000
_cell.length_c   1.000
_cell.angle_alpha   90.00
_cell.angle_beta   90.00
_cell.angle_gamma   90.00
#
_symmetry.space_group_name_H-M   'P 1'
#
loop_
_entity.id
_entity.type
_entity.pdbx_description
1 polymer ?
#
loop_
_entity_poly.entity_id
_entity_poly.type
_entity_poly.pdbx_seq_one_letter_code
_entity_poly.pdbx_strand_id
1 'polypeptide(L)'
;VHIANGMYGLLLVEPAKGLAKVDHEFYVMQSEFYTKEPTPGLQLLDFSHEKGIEEHPRYVVFNGAYGALLGDHALHAKTGDRARIFFGDAGPNFISSFHVIGTVFDNVYREGDLVSPPAHGIQTTLVPAGGATVVEFRSEVPGTYHAGG
;
A
#
# COMPACT_ATOMS: atom_id res chain seq x y z
N VAL A 1 -12.09 15.31 4.52
CA VAL A 1 -10.98 16.30 4.50
C VAL A 1 -9.74 15.78 5.23
N HIS A 2 -9.84 15.25 6.46
CA HIS A 2 -8.66 14.79 7.23
C HIS A 2 -7.87 13.64 6.58
N ILE A 3 -8.54 12.57 6.15
CA ILE A 3 -7.89 11.39 5.53
C ILE A 3 -7.15 11.79 4.24
N ALA A 4 -7.82 12.55 3.36
CA ALA A 4 -7.25 13.07 2.11
C ALA A 4 -6.06 14.05 2.31
N ASN A 5 -5.81 14.49 3.55
CA ASN A 5 -4.64 15.31 3.93
C ASN A 5 -3.55 14.48 4.62
N GLY A 6 -3.65 13.14 4.64
CA GLY A 6 -2.60 12.26 5.18
C GLY A 6 -2.83 11.75 6.60
N MET A 7 -3.98 12.02 7.22
CA MET A 7 -4.26 11.58 8.60
C MET A 7 -4.77 10.13 8.65
N TYR A 8 -3.87 9.18 8.41
CA TYR A 8 -4.17 7.74 8.42
C TYR A 8 -2.95 6.92 8.89
N GLY A 9 -3.17 5.65 9.21
CA GLY A 9 -2.12 4.72 9.60
C GLY A 9 -2.64 3.28 9.68
N LEU A 10 -1.77 2.32 10.01
CA LEU A 10 -2.18 0.96 10.37
C LEU A 10 -1.89 0.68 11.84
N LEU A 11 -2.76 -0.13 12.44
CA LEU A 11 -2.54 -0.76 13.74
C LEU A 11 -2.58 -2.27 13.54
N LEU A 12 -1.48 -2.95 13.87
CA LEU A 12 -1.44 -4.41 13.91
C LEU A 12 -1.81 -4.90 15.31
N VAL A 13 -2.80 -5.78 15.38
CA VAL A 13 -3.08 -6.56 16.58
C VAL A 13 -2.72 -8.00 16.29
N GLU A 14 -1.58 -8.45 16.82
CA GLU A 14 -1.12 -9.82 16.59
C GLU A 14 -2.05 -10.84 17.26
N PRO A 15 -2.33 -11.99 16.62
CA PRO A 15 -2.94 -13.12 17.28
C PRO A 15 -2.11 -13.55 18.50
N ALA A 16 -2.72 -14.16 19.51
CA ALA A 16 -2.03 -14.54 20.75
C ALA A 16 -0.79 -15.44 20.54
N LYS A 17 -0.75 -16.21 19.45
CA LYS A 17 0.38 -17.07 19.06
C LYS A 17 1.51 -16.34 18.29
N GLY A 18 1.31 -15.06 17.98
CA GLY A 18 2.14 -14.27 17.09
C GLY A 18 1.99 -14.63 15.61
N LEU A 19 2.60 -13.83 14.75
CA LEU A 19 2.74 -14.15 13.32
C LEU A 19 3.94 -15.06 13.06
N ALA A 20 3.90 -15.80 11.95
CA ALA A 20 5.05 -16.59 11.51
C ALA A 20 6.26 -15.67 11.25
N LYS A 21 7.47 -16.15 11.52
CA LYS A 21 8.69 -15.37 11.23
C LYS A 21 8.90 -15.19 9.73
N VAL A 22 9.34 -14.00 9.37
CA VAL A 22 9.80 -13.58 8.04
C VAL A 22 11.12 -12.83 8.18
N ASP A 23 11.85 -12.66 7.09
CA ASP A 23 13.16 -11.99 7.11
C ASP A 23 13.01 -10.46 7.09
N HIS A 24 11.97 -9.96 6.39
CA HIS A 24 11.64 -8.54 6.32
C HIS A 24 10.15 -8.28 6.48
N GLU A 25 9.84 -7.18 7.15
CA GLU A 25 8.48 -6.64 7.27
C GLU A 25 8.46 -5.21 6.76
N PHE A 26 7.49 -4.89 5.91
CA PHE A 26 7.32 -3.57 5.32
C PHE A 26 5.93 -3.01 5.60
N TYR A 27 5.87 -1.69 5.73
CA TYR A 27 4.65 -0.92 5.90
C TYR A 27 4.39 -0.06 4.65
N VAL A 28 3.23 -0.26 4.03
CA VAL A 28 2.83 0.46 2.82
C VAL A 28 1.38 0.89 2.93
N MET A 29 1.11 2.17 2.66
CA MET A 29 -0.23 2.72 2.58
C MET A 29 -0.45 3.36 1.22
N GLN A 30 -1.52 2.99 0.53
CA GLN A 30 -2.05 3.78 -0.59
C GLN A 30 -2.89 4.94 -0.06
N SER A 31 -2.84 6.07 -0.76
CA SER A 31 -3.71 7.21 -0.50
C SER A 31 -3.91 8.07 -1.73
N GLU A 32 -5.04 8.77 -1.76
CA GLU A 32 -5.41 9.70 -2.81
C GLU A 32 -5.32 11.16 -2.31
N PHE A 33 -4.80 12.04 -3.16
CA PHE A 33 -4.75 13.48 -2.91
C PHE A 33 -5.49 14.26 -3.99
N TYR A 34 -6.43 15.09 -3.54
CA TYR A 34 -7.29 15.93 -4.37
C TYR A 34 -6.83 17.37 -4.27
N THR A 35 -6.28 17.89 -5.35
CA THR A 35 -5.68 19.22 -5.38
C THR A 35 -6.38 20.13 -6.36
N LYS A 36 -6.45 21.41 -6.01
CA LYS A 36 -6.78 22.46 -6.97
C LYS A 36 -5.73 22.53 -8.06
N GLU A 37 -6.05 23.23 -9.14
CA GLU A 37 -5.07 23.49 -10.18
C GLU A 37 -3.88 24.30 -9.60
N PRO A 38 -2.64 24.01 -10.04
CA PRO A 38 -1.48 24.77 -9.62
C PRO A 38 -1.67 26.25 -9.94
N THR A 39 -1.39 27.11 -8.96
CA THR A 39 -1.37 28.56 -9.20
C THR A 39 0.02 28.96 -9.69
N PRO A 40 0.14 29.67 -10.84
CA PRO A 40 1.45 30.08 -11.35
C PRO A 40 2.27 30.83 -10.29
N GLY A 41 3.51 30.37 -10.06
CA GLY A 41 4.42 30.95 -9.07
C GLY A 41 4.30 30.38 -7.65
N LEU A 42 3.31 29.52 -7.38
CA LEU A 42 3.17 28.80 -6.11
C LEU A 42 3.45 27.31 -6.32
N GLN A 43 4.31 26.74 -5.47
CA GLN A 43 4.56 25.29 -5.44
C GLN A 43 3.54 24.52 -4.58
N LEU A 44 2.88 25.22 -3.65
CA LEU A 44 1.90 24.62 -2.75
C LEU A 44 0.61 24.32 -3.51
N LEU A 45 0.11 23.10 -3.37
CA LEU A 45 -1.18 22.68 -3.88
C LEU A 45 -2.20 22.62 -2.75
N ASP A 46 -3.27 23.41 -2.88
CA ASP A 46 -4.37 23.38 -1.93
C ASP A 46 -5.31 22.20 -2.19
N PHE A 47 -5.93 21.69 -1.12
CA PHE A 47 -6.99 20.69 -1.22
C PHE A 47 -8.18 21.20 -2.04
N SER A 48 -8.72 20.34 -2.92
CA SER A 48 -9.98 20.59 -3.65
C SER A 48 -11.10 19.72 -3.10
N HIS A 49 -12.09 20.34 -2.46
CA HIS A 49 -13.26 19.66 -1.94
C HIS A 49 -14.15 19.09 -3.05
N GLU A 50 -14.34 19.85 -4.13
CA GLU A 50 -15.13 19.47 -5.31
C GLU A 50 -14.59 18.18 -5.93
N LYS A 51 -13.28 18.16 -6.26
CA LYS A 51 -12.63 16.95 -6.81
C LYS A 51 -12.67 15.77 -5.84
N GLY A 52 -12.66 16.02 -4.53
CA GLY A 52 -12.81 14.99 -3.52
C GLY A 52 -14.19 14.35 -3.51
N ILE A 53 -15.26 15.13 -3.72
CA ILE A 53 -16.63 14.61 -3.85
C ILE A 53 -16.83 13.89 -5.18
N GLU A 54 -16.23 14.39 -6.25
CA GLU A 54 -16.29 13.75 -7.58
C GLU A 54 -15.39 12.52 -7.71
N GLU A 55 -14.60 12.19 -6.68
CA GLU A 55 -13.65 11.08 -6.68
C GLU A 55 -12.62 11.19 -7.83
N HIS A 56 -12.18 12.43 -8.11
CA HIS A 56 -11.22 12.75 -9.16
C HIS A 56 -9.86 13.17 -8.56
N PRO A 57 -9.06 12.23 -8.02
CA PRO A 57 -7.76 12.55 -7.45
C PRO A 57 -6.76 12.96 -8.52
N ARG A 58 -5.84 13.85 -8.17
CA ARG A 58 -4.68 14.14 -9.04
C ARG A 58 -3.55 13.16 -8.79
N TYR A 59 -3.42 12.67 -7.56
CA TYR A 59 -2.36 11.77 -7.16
C TYR A 59 -2.96 10.59 -6.41
N VAL A 60 -2.53 9.39 -6.80
CA VAL A 60 -2.64 8.16 -6.02
C VAL A 60 -1.21 7.74 -5.73
N VAL A 61 -0.85 7.64 -4.46
CA VAL A 61 0.55 7.45 -4.05
C VAL A 61 0.65 6.44 -2.92
N PHE A 62 1.80 5.75 -2.87
CA PHE A 62 2.20 5.01 -1.69
C PHE A 62 2.97 5.91 -0.72
N ASN A 63 2.71 5.76 0.57
CA ASN A 63 3.38 6.45 1.67
C ASN A 63 3.43 7.99 1.51
N GLY A 64 2.34 8.57 1.01
CA GLY A 64 2.04 10.00 1.10
C GLY A 64 2.69 10.91 0.05
N ALA A 65 3.62 10.42 -0.78
CA ALA A 65 4.25 11.23 -1.82
C ALA A 65 4.65 10.44 -3.06
N TYR A 66 4.72 11.13 -4.20
CA TYR A 66 5.29 10.56 -5.42
C TYR A 66 6.76 10.16 -5.17
N GLY A 67 7.10 8.92 -5.50
CA GLY A 67 8.47 8.40 -5.34
C GLY A 67 8.86 8.04 -3.91
N ALA A 68 7.93 8.06 -2.93
CA ALA A 68 8.25 7.74 -1.54
C ALA A 68 8.81 6.32 -1.32
N LEU A 69 8.59 5.41 -2.27
CA LEU A 69 9.09 4.03 -2.26
C LEU A 69 9.97 3.71 -3.49
N LEU A 70 10.54 4.72 -4.13
CA LEU A 70 11.38 4.56 -5.33
C LEU A 70 12.81 5.03 -5.07
N GLY A 71 13.75 4.58 -5.92
CA GLY A 71 15.16 4.98 -5.86
C GLY A 71 15.78 4.63 -4.51
N ASP A 72 16.37 5.62 -3.84
CA ASP A 72 17.04 5.45 -2.55
C ASP A 72 16.08 5.12 -1.39
N HIS A 73 14.76 5.25 -1.61
CA HIS A 73 13.71 4.88 -0.65
C HIS A 73 13.04 3.55 -0.97
N ALA A 74 13.58 2.78 -1.93
CA ALA A 74 13.02 1.50 -2.31
C ALA A 74 13.05 0.49 -1.13
N LEU A 75 12.08 -0.41 -1.12
CA LEU A 75 12.08 -1.53 -0.19
C LEU A 75 13.19 -2.52 -0.60
N HIS A 76 14.03 -2.92 0.36
CA HIS A 76 15.18 -3.78 0.11
C HIS A 76 15.03 -5.14 0.79
N ALA A 77 15.18 -6.21 0.02
CA ALA A 77 15.30 -7.59 0.49
C ALA A 77 16.37 -8.32 -0.33
N LYS A 78 16.91 -9.43 0.17
CA LYS A 78 17.86 -10.27 -0.56
C LYS A 78 17.12 -11.42 -1.25
N THR A 79 17.72 -11.95 -2.31
CA THR A 79 17.23 -13.18 -2.94
C THR A 79 17.18 -14.32 -1.92
N GLY A 80 16.05 -15.02 -1.86
CA GLY A 80 15.74 -16.07 -0.90
C GLY A 80 14.99 -15.58 0.35
N ASP A 81 15.04 -14.27 0.65
CA ASP A 81 14.35 -13.72 1.82
C ASP A 81 12.82 -13.80 1.63
N ARG A 82 12.13 -14.10 2.73
CA ARG A 82 10.68 -13.98 2.84
C ARG A 82 10.33 -12.59 3.35
N ALA A 83 9.55 -11.86 2.58
CA ALA A 83 9.04 -10.55 2.94
C ALA A 83 7.55 -10.63 3.32
N ARG A 84 7.14 -9.84 4.30
CA ARG A 84 5.74 -9.55 4.61
C ARG A 84 5.49 -8.07 4.38
N ILE A 85 4.41 -7.73 3.68
CA ILE A 85 3.95 -6.35 3.53
C ILE A 85 2.61 -6.21 4.27
N PHE A 86 2.58 -5.32 5.25
CA PHE A 86 1.35 -4.78 5.82
C PHE A 86 0.90 -3.64 4.90
N PHE A 87 -0.06 -3.95 4.04
CA PHE A 87 -0.57 -3.01 3.06
C PHE A 87 -1.94 -2.49 3.49
N GLY A 88 -2.10 -1.18 3.54
CA GLY A 88 -3.39 -0.54 3.75
C GLY A 88 -3.78 0.33 2.57
N ASP A 89 -5.08 0.48 2.36
CA ASP A 89 -5.61 1.49 1.47
C ASP A 89 -6.35 2.53 2.30
N ALA A 90 -5.76 3.71 2.46
CA ALA A 90 -6.44 4.80 3.15
C ALA A 90 -7.64 5.33 2.35
N GLY A 91 -7.64 5.14 1.03
CA GLY A 91 -8.54 5.83 0.12
C GLY A 91 -8.29 7.34 0.05
N PRO A 92 -9.33 8.18 0.15
CA PRO A 92 -10.60 7.89 0.83
C PRO A 92 -11.66 7.18 -0.04
N ASN A 93 -11.49 7.07 -1.35
CA ASN A 93 -12.57 6.66 -2.25
C ASN A 93 -12.26 5.38 -3.04
N PHE A 94 -11.03 5.20 -3.49
CA PHE A 94 -10.65 4.13 -4.42
C PHE A 94 -10.34 2.81 -3.70
N ILE A 95 -10.52 1.72 -4.44
CA ILE A 95 -10.10 0.37 -4.07
C ILE A 95 -8.78 0.08 -4.77
N SER A 96 -7.76 -0.32 -4.02
CA SER A 96 -6.49 -0.78 -4.58
C SER A 96 -6.61 -2.19 -5.16
N SER A 97 -6.10 -2.38 -6.38
CA SER A 97 -5.77 -3.70 -6.92
C SER A 97 -4.29 -3.99 -6.65
N PHE A 98 -3.96 -4.28 -5.38
CA PHE A 98 -2.57 -4.36 -4.95
C PHE A 98 -1.84 -5.54 -5.60
N HIS A 99 -0.73 -5.22 -6.25
CA HIS A 99 0.12 -6.17 -6.98
C HIS A 99 1.59 -5.80 -6.81
N VAL A 100 2.46 -6.81 -6.78
CA VAL A 100 3.92 -6.62 -6.87
C VAL A 100 4.41 -7.29 -8.16
N ILE A 101 4.88 -6.47 -9.10
CA ILE A 101 5.34 -6.92 -10.41
C ILE A 101 6.54 -7.83 -10.24
N GLY A 102 6.47 -9.02 -10.86
CA GLY A 102 7.56 -10.01 -10.89
C GLY A 102 7.48 -11.07 -9.79
N THR A 103 6.43 -11.07 -8.96
CA THR A 103 6.22 -12.09 -7.93
C THR A 103 4.75 -12.50 -7.84
N VAL A 104 4.50 -13.60 -7.13
CA VAL A 104 3.16 -14.08 -6.74
C VAL A 104 3.16 -14.16 -5.22
N PHE A 105 2.06 -13.76 -4.58
CA PHE A 105 1.95 -13.84 -3.14
C PHE A 105 1.76 -15.30 -2.70
N ASP A 106 2.70 -15.78 -1.87
CA ASP A 106 2.63 -17.09 -1.22
C ASP A 106 1.44 -17.15 -0.26
N ASN A 107 1.23 -16.06 0.50
CA ASN A 107 0.10 -15.90 1.41
C ASN A 107 -0.57 -14.54 1.21
N VAL A 108 -1.90 -14.53 1.18
CA VAL A 108 -2.71 -13.31 1.25
C VAL A 108 -3.75 -13.45 2.36
N TYR A 109 -3.60 -12.62 3.38
CA TYR A 109 -4.55 -12.43 4.46
C TYR A 109 -5.56 -11.37 4.04
N ARG A 110 -6.58 -11.81 3.30
CA ARG A 110 -7.58 -10.92 2.68
C ARG A 110 -8.26 -10.05 3.73
N GLU A 111 -8.44 -8.78 3.39
CA GLU A 111 -9.10 -7.78 4.25
C GLU A 111 -8.51 -7.67 5.66
N GLY A 112 -7.26 -8.13 5.86
CA GLY A 112 -6.56 -8.07 7.14
C GLY A 112 -6.93 -9.18 8.11
N ASP A 113 -7.64 -10.23 7.69
CA ASP A 113 -7.96 -11.38 8.54
C ASP A 113 -6.71 -12.23 8.80
N LEU A 114 -6.11 -12.03 9.97
CA LEU A 114 -4.94 -12.78 10.48
C LEU A 114 -5.31 -14.04 11.26
N VAL A 115 -6.60 -14.34 11.43
CA VAL A 115 -7.09 -15.48 12.19
C VAL A 115 -7.38 -16.66 11.28
N SER A 116 -8.07 -16.42 10.16
CA SER A 116 -8.35 -17.44 9.17
C SER A 116 -7.10 -17.87 8.40
N PRO A 117 -7.05 -19.10 7.86
CA PRO A 117 -5.99 -19.49 6.94
C PRO A 117 -5.91 -18.53 5.75
N PRO A 118 -4.70 -18.09 5.35
CA PRO A 118 -4.54 -17.18 4.22
C PRO A 118 -4.85 -17.88 2.90
N ALA A 119 -5.12 -17.08 1.88
CA ALA A 119 -5.11 -17.57 0.50
C ALA A 119 -3.68 -17.82 0.03
N HIS A 120 -3.50 -18.70 -0.95
CA HIS A 120 -2.17 -19.04 -1.49
C HIS A 120 -2.11 -18.83 -3.00
N GLY A 121 -0.93 -18.43 -3.50
CA GLY A 121 -0.65 -18.32 -4.94
C GLY A 121 -1.45 -17.23 -5.65
N ILE A 122 -1.65 -16.08 -5.00
CA ILE A 122 -2.47 -14.98 -5.51
C ILE A 122 -1.58 -13.92 -6.16
N GLN A 123 -1.89 -13.54 -7.40
CA GLN A 123 -1.12 -12.49 -8.12
C GLN A 123 -1.48 -11.07 -7.67
N THR A 124 -2.76 -10.81 -7.42
CA THR A 124 -3.31 -9.47 -7.15
C THR A 124 -4.45 -9.62 -6.17
N THR A 125 -4.55 -8.72 -5.20
CA THR A 125 -5.66 -8.70 -4.24
C THR A 125 -6.32 -7.34 -4.20
N LEU A 126 -7.65 -7.34 -4.11
CA LEU A 126 -8.40 -6.12 -3.85
C LEU A 126 -8.24 -5.72 -2.39
N VAL A 127 -8.06 -4.43 -2.14
CA VAL A 127 -7.99 -3.84 -0.81
C VAL A 127 -8.94 -2.63 -0.81
N PRO A 128 -10.06 -2.69 -0.05
CA PRO A 128 -11.04 -1.62 -0.06
C PRO A 128 -10.50 -0.35 0.62
N ALA A 129 -11.05 0.82 0.27
CA ALA A 129 -10.78 2.07 0.98
C ALA A 129 -11.07 1.91 2.49
N GLY A 130 -10.12 2.35 3.34
CA GLY A 130 -10.16 2.14 4.79
C GLY A 130 -9.85 0.71 5.24
N GLY A 131 -9.52 -0.18 4.30
CA GLY A 131 -9.16 -1.57 4.55
C GLY A 131 -7.67 -1.82 4.54
N ALA A 132 -7.30 -3.06 4.83
CA ALA A 132 -5.93 -3.53 4.79
C ALA A 132 -5.86 -4.96 4.28
N THR A 133 -4.65 -5.41 3.98
CA THR A 133 -4.30 -6.80 3.71
C THR A 133 -2.90 -7.05 4.24
N VAL A 134 -2.56 -8.32 4.45
CA VAL A 134 -1.18 -8.73 4.63
C VAL A 134 -0.83 -9.68 3.51
N VAL A 135 0.28 -9.42 2.82
CA VAL A 135 0.80 -10.33 1.81
C VAL A 135 2.19 -10.80 2.20
N GLU A 136 2.51 -12.03 1.83
CA GLU A 136 3.84 -12.58 1.99
C GLU A 136 4.29 -13.21 0.69
N PHE A 137 5.57 -13.06 0.38
CA PHE A 137 6.20 -13.65 -0.80
C PHE A 137 7.69 -13.85 -0.55
N ARG A 138 8.33 -14.64 -1.41
CA ARG A 138 9.79 -14.77 -1.47
C ARG A 138 10.35 -14.00 -2.66
N SER A 139 11.48 -13.33 -2.45
CA SER A 139 12.27 -12.79 -3.56
C SER A 139 13.05 -13.93 -4.20
N GLU A 140 12.52 -14.55 -5.26
CA GLU A 140 13.17 -15.71 -5.90
C GLU A 140 14.32 -15.32 -6.82
N VAL A 141 14.32 -14.10 -7.37
CA VAL A 141 15.34 -13.62 -8.31
C VAL A 141 15.85 -12.24 -7.91
N PRO A 142 17.11 -11.90 -8.19
CA PRO A 142 17.58 -10.52 -8.02
C PRO A 142 16.86 -9.60 -9.01
N GLY A 143 16.35 -8.47 -8.54
CA GLY A 143 15.65 -7.52 -9.42
C GLY A 143 15.02 -6.36 -8.66
N THR A 144 14.55 -5.37 -9.41
CA THR A 144 13.66 -4.32 -8.87
C THR A 144 12.23 -4.79 -9.07
N TYR A 145 11.51 -4.91 -7.95
CA TYR A 145 10.09 -5.25 -7.93
C TYR A 145 9.28 -3.97 -7.74
N HIS A 146 8.24 -3.78 -8.54
CA HIS A 146 7.42 -2.56 -8.48
C HIS A 146 6.06 -2.89 -7.87
N ALA A 147 5.64 -2.15 -6.85
CA ALA A 147 4.26 -2.16 -6.40
C ALA A 147 3.40 -1.43 -7.44
N GLY A 148 2.44 -2.13 -8.04
CA GLY A 148 1.46 -1.57 -8.96
C GLY A 148 0.15 -1.28 -8.23
N GLY A 149 -0.45 -0.13 -8.55
CA GLY A 149 -1.80 0.28 -8.19
C GLY A 149 -2.48 0.90 -9.40
#